data_AF-A0A2P6WEK1-F1
#
_entry.id   AF-A0A2P6WEK1-F1
#
_cell.length_a   1.000
_cell.length_b   1.000
_cell.length_c   1.000
_cell.angle_alpha   90.00
_cell.angle_beta   90.00
_cell.angle_gamma   90.00
#
_symmetry.space_group_name_H-M   'P 1'
#
loop_
_entity.id
_entity.type
_entity.pdbx_description
1 polymer ?
#
loop_
_entity_poly.entity_id
_entity_poly.type
_entity_poly.pdbx_seq_one_letter_code
_entity_poly.pdbx_strand_id
1 'polypeptide(L)'
;MNTMHRRLAPALLLFIFTALAVSQNINMNREIPTMGPSAAQRMLMSRYCRLDFEGMRLQPGGWAQFKKFSTIANNPEFTRVIIVTRFDTRVPDDPNELPSANYLMVGFYDLLEGYKATPNATDRVIFQLLGSGEDYVVTSVSPETPHVSPRSAIAWMNRRLADPLTSKAEHARLKDAIDQLSKFLPQPRPVAAKPPGS
;
A
#
# COMPACT_ATOMS: atom_id res chain seq x y z
N MET A 1 42.70 88.49 3.34
CA MET A 1 42.48 88.65 4.79
C MET A 1 42.31 87.25 5.38
N ASN A 2 43.41 86.67 5.86
CA ASN A 2 43.71 86.45 7.28
C ASN A 2 42.65 85.59 7.98
N THR A 3 42.85 84.26 7.99
CA THR A 3 43.43 83.46 9.09
C THR A 3 42.48 83.26 10.27
N MET A 4 42.08 82.01 10.52
CA MET A 4 42.35 81.41 11.83
C MET A 4 42.28 79.88 11.76
N HIS A 5 43.45 79.29 12.04
CA HIS A 5 43.62 77.90 12.42
C HIS A 5 42.92 77.61 13.75
N ARG A 6 42.27 76.43 13.85
CA ARG A 6 42.28 75.66 15.09
C ARG A 6 42.46 74.18 14.77
N ARG A 7 43.57 73.65 15.26
CA ARG A 7 43.93 72.23 15.33
C ARG A 7 43.13 71.56 16.45
N LEU A 8 42.77 70.30 16.27
CA LEU A 8 42.78 69.25 17.29
C LEU A 8 42.74 67.88 16.58
N ALA A 9 43.64 67.00 17.00
CA ALA A 9 43.96 65.70 16.40
C ALA A 9 43.18 64.54 17.07
N PRO A 10 43.63 63.29 16.93
CA PRO A 10 43.12 62.24 16.05
C PRO A 10 42.14 61.29 16.76
N ALA A 11 41.12 60.79 16.06
CA ALA A 11 40.26 59.72 16.59
C ALA A 11 40.29 58.51 15.66
N LEU A 12 41.06 57.53 16.12
CA LEU A 12 41.09 56.13 15.75
C LEU A 12 39.69 55.58 15.42
N LEU A 13 39.42 55.23 14.15
CA LEU A 13 38.17 54.59 13.76
C LEU A 13 38.34 53.07 13.90
N LEU A 14 37.87 52.53 15.03
CA LEU A 14 37.72 51.10 15.24
C LEU A 14 36.55 50.60 14.37
N PHE A 15 36.81 49.58 13.56
CA PHE A 15 35.75 48.77 12.93
C PHE A 15 35.02 47.98 14.03
N ILE A 16 33.73 48.25 14.22
CA ILE A 16 32.82 47.34 14.91
C ILE A 16 31.86 46.80 13.86
N PHE A 17 32.08 45.56 13.43
CA PHE A 17 31.08 44.77 12.71
C PHE A 17 29.98 44.41 13.70
N THR A 18 28.86 45.12 13.67
CA THR A 18 27.62 44.62 14.28
C THR A 18 27.03 43.56 13.36
N ALA A 19 27.25 42.29 13.71
CA ALA A 19 26.43 41.20 13.18
C ALA A 19 25.00 41.40 13.70
N LEU A 20 24.05 41.75 12.82
CA LEU A 20 22.64 41.59 13.15
C LEU A 20 22.36 40.09 13.20
N ALA A 21 22.29 39.55 14.42
CA ALA A 21 21.61 38.29 14.66
C ALA A 21 20.13 38.49 14.34
N VAL A 22 19.69 38.01 13.18
CA VAL A 22 18.26 37.81 12.92
C VAL A 22 17.83 36.68 13.83
N SER A 23 17.15 37.01 14.93
CA SER A 23 16.38 36.04 15.71
C SER A 23 15.23 35.54 14.82
N GLN A 24 15.45 34.40 14.15
CA GLN A 24 14.35 33.59 13.66
C GLN A 24 13.62 33.05 14.90
N ASN A 25 12.49 33.67 15.22
CA ASN A 25 11.56 33.16 16.20
C ASN A 25 10.94 31.90 15.57
N ILE A 26 11.59 30.75 15.75
CA ILE A 26 11.06 29.45 15.33
C ILE A 26 9.87 29.18 16.23
N ASN A 27 8.69 29.59 15.78
CA ASN A 27 7.43 29.20 16.37
C ASN A 27 7.32 27.67 16.21
N MET A 28 7.66 26.91 17.25
CA MET A 28 7.45 25.47 17.32
C MET A 28 5.97 25.12 17.57
N ASN A 29 5.05 25.79 16.89
CA ASN A 29 3.77 25.16 16.56
C ASN A 29 4.03 24.22 15.40
N ARG A 30 4.44 22.99 15.74
CA ARG A 30 4.51 21.88 14.80
C ARG A 30 3.07 21.55 14.41
N GLU A 31 2.51 22.29 13.45
CA GLU A 31 1.37 21.83 12.68
C GLU A 31 1.79 20.46 12.15
N ILE A 32 1.12 19.41 12.63
CA ILE A 32 1.26 18.09 12.03
C ILE A 32 0.90 18.32 10.55
N PRO A 33 1.79 18.02 9.59
CA PRO A 33 1.48 18.26 8.19
C PRO A 33 0.24 17.43 7.86
N THR A 34 -0.91 18.08 7.71
CA THR A 34 -2.12 17.41 7.26
C THR A 34 -1.81 16.87 5.88
N MET A 35 -2.02 15.57 5.67
CA MET A 35 -1.86 15.01 4.34
C MET A 35 -2.83 15.71 3.40
N GLY A 36 -2.33 16.24 2.28
CA GLY A 36 -3.21 16.75 1.22
C GLY A 36 -4.23 15.67 0.82
N PRO A 37 -5.43 16.04 0.30
CA PRO A 37 -6.50 15.08 0.01
C PRO A 37 -6.06 13.86 -0.81
N SER A 38 -5.14 14.05 -1.76
CA SER A 38 -4.59 12.97 -2.58
C SER A 38 -3.70 11.99 -1.78
N ALA A 39 -2.99 12.45 -0.76
CA ALA A 39 -2.15 11.60 0.10
C ALA A 39 -2.99 10.75 1.05
N ALA A 40 -4.04 11.32 1.65
CA ALA A 40 -4.99 10.58 2.50
C ALA A 40 -5.69 9.46 1.71
N GLN A 41 -6.17 9.76 0.51
CA GLN A 41 -6.78 8.77 -0.38
C GLN A 41 -5.80 7.66 -0.79
N ARG A 42 -4.55 8.01 -1.14
CA ARG A 42 -3.51 7.01 -1.48
C ARG A 42 -3.22 6.08 -0.30
N MET A 43 -3.14 6.62 0.92
CA MET A 43 -2.91 5.83 2.12
C MET A 43 -4.09 4.90 2.41
N LEU A 44 -5.32 5.39 2.32
CA LEU A 44 -6.54 4.57 2.46
C LEU A 44 -6.53 3.40 1.48
N MET A 45 -6.35 3.70 0.19
CA MET A 45 -6.32 2.68 -0.86
C MET A 45 -5.21 1.67 -0.64
N SER A 46 -4.01 2.12 -0.29
CA SER A 46 -2.88 1.24 -0.01
C SER A 46 -3.17 0.27 1.14
N ARG A 47 -3.82 0.74 2.22
CA ARG A 47 -4.23 -0.11 3.35
C ARG A 47 -5.30 -1.11 2.94
N TYR A 48 -6.31 -0.66 2.19
CA TYR A 48 -7.38 -1.52 1.69
C TYR A 48 -6.82 -2.64 0.78
N CYS A 49 -6.03 -2.26 -0.23
CA CYS A 49 -5.38 -3.20 -1.15
C CYS A 49 -4.42 -4.16 -0.42
N ARG A 50 -3.71 -3.68 0.62
CA ARG A 50 -2.83 -4.54 1.43
C ARG A 50 -3.61 -5.63 2.16
N LEU A 51 -4.74 -5.29 2.78
CA LEU A 51 -5.59 -6.29 3.46
C LEU A 51 -6.08 -7.36 2.48
N ASP A 52 -6.44 -6.96 1.27
CA ASP A 52 -6.86 -7.90 0.24
C ASP A 52 -5.70 -8.77 -0.24
N PHE A 53 -4.53 -8.17 -0.49
CA PHE A 53 -3.30 -8.87 -0.85
C PHE A 53 -2.88 -9.92 0.19
N GLU A 54 -3.10 -9.63 1.47
CA GLU A 54 -2.88 -10.56 2.59
C GLU A 54 -3.96 -11.64 2.72
N GLY A 55 -5.02 -11.56 1.92
CA GLY A 55 -6.09 -12.53 1.82
C GLY A 55 -7.10 -12.43 2.95
N MET A 56 -7.28 -11.25 3.55
CA MET A 56 -8.22 -11.04 4.65
C MET A 56 -9.66 -11.37 4.24
N ARG A 57 -10.03 -11.15 2.97
CA ARG A 57 -11.34 -11.55 2.43
C ARG A 57 -11.53 -13.06 2.34
N LEU A 58 -10.46 -13.85 2.39
CA LEU A 58 -10.48 -15.32 2.33
C LEU A 58 -10.37 -15.98 3.71
N GLN A 59 -10.34 -15.18 4.78
CA GLN A 59 -10.22 -15.66 6.15
C GLN A 59 -11.56 -15.57 6.88
N PRO A 60 -11.92 -16.57 7.70
CA PRO A 60 -13.06 -16.45 8.60
C PRO A 60 -12.93 -15.19 9.46
N GLY A 61 -13.93 -14.31 9.42
CA GLY A 61 -13.94 -13.05 10.18
C GLY A 61 -12.98 -11.95 9.67
N GLY A 62 -12.17 -12.20 8.64
CA GLY A 62 -11.16 -11.24 8.17
C GLY A 62 -11.76 -9.93 7.63
N TRP A 63 -13.03 -9.96 7.19
CA TRP A 63 -13.77 -8.76 6.76
C TRP A 63 -13.84 -7.67 7.83
N ALA A 64 -13.82 -8.04 9.12
CA ALA A 64 -13.87 -7.07 10.21
C ALA A 64 -12.75 -6.03 10.15
N GLN A 65 -11.59 -6.37 9.56
CA GLN A 65 -10.48 -5.43 9.38
C GLN A 65 -10.77 -4.34 8.35
N PHE A 66 -11.62 -4.62 7.34
CA PHE A 66 -11.99 -3.65 6.32
C PHE A 66 -12.96 -2.58 6.82
N LYS A 67 -13.74 -2.87 7.86
CA LYS A 67 -14.74 -1.93 8.43
C LYS A 67 -14.15 -0.62 8.95
N LYS A 68 -12.83 -0.57 9.20
CA LYS A 68 -12.12 0.66 9.58
C LYS A 68 -11.86 1.59 8.39
N PHE A 69 -11.99 1.07 7.17
CA PHE A 69 -11.60 1.74 5.93
C PHE A 69 -12.76 1.76 4.91
N SER A 70 -13.90 1.16 5.24
CA SER A 70 -14.98 0.90 4.29
C SER A 70 -16.33 0.91 4.96
N THR A 71 -17.33 1.44 4.24
CA THR A 71 -18.75 1.36 4.61
C THR A 71 -19.45 0.16 3.99
N ILE A 72 -18.75 -0.66 3.19
CA ILE A 72 -19.30 -1.89 2.61
C ILE A 72 -19.63 -2.85 3.76
N ALA A 73 -20.91 -3.20 3.90
CA ALA A 73 -21.42 -3.88 5.09
C ALA A 73 -20.82 -5.27 5.29
N ASN A 74 -20.79 -6.06 4.21
CA ASN A 74 -20.37 -7.47 4.21
C ASN A 74 -19.29 -7.71 3.16
N ASN A 75 -18.51 -8.77 3.36
CA ASN A 75 -17.57 -9.24 2.34
C ASN A 75 -18.38 -9.63 1.09
N PRO A 76 -18.15 -9.00 -0.06
CA PRO A 76 -18.87 -9.36 -1.27
C PRO A 76 -18.63 -10.83 -1.62
N GLU A 77 -19.68 -11.51 -2.06
CA GLU A 77 -19.59 -12.88 -2.56
C GLU A 77 -18.73 -12.94 -3.83
N PHE A 78 -17.97 -14.02 -4.00
CA PHE A 78 -17.09 -14.19 -5.15
C PHE A 78 -17.04 -15.64 -5.60
N THR A 79 -17.00 -15.84 -6.92
CA THR A 79 -16.77 -17.15 -7.56
C THR A 79 -15.33 -17.32 -8.03
N ARG A 80 -14.53 -16.27 -7.93
CA ARG A 80 -13.13 -16.23 -8.37
C ARG A 80 -12.26 -15.56 -7.32
N VAL A 81 -10.99 -15.95 -7.30
CA VAL A 81 -9.93 -15.30 -6.53
C VAL A 81 -8.84 -14.91 -7.49
N ILE A 82 -8.55 -13.62 -7.62
CA ILE A 82 -7.45 -13.14 -8.45
C ILE A 82 -6.16 -13.26 -7.65
N ILE A 83 -5.12 -13.82 -8.26
CA ILE A 83 -3.85 -14.09 -7.60
C ILE A 83 -2.78 -13.18 -8.22
N VAL A 84 -2.14 -12.38 -7.37
CA VAL A 84 -1.36 -11.20 -7.79
C VAL A 84 0.00 -11.16 -7.09
N THR A 85 1.02 -10.65 -7.78
CA THR A 85 2.38 -10.51 -7.19
C THR A 85 2.59 -9.16 -6.50
N ARG A 86 1.97 -8.11 -7.04
CA ARG A 86 2.05 -6.74 -6.55
C ARG A 86 0.86 -5.94 -7.03
N PHE A 87 0.71 -4.75 -6.46
CA PHE A 87 -0.28 -3.77 -6.89
C PHE A 87 0.27 -2.36 -6.78
N ASP A 88 -0.28 -1.46 -7.59
CA ASP A 88 0.03 -0.04 -7.60
C ASP A 88 -1.26 0.76 -7.54
N THR A 89 -1.37 1.67 -6.56
CA THR A 89 -2.54 2.54 -6.39
C THR A 89 -2.32 3.88 -7.10
N ARG A 90 -3.34 4.35 -7.81
CA ARG A 90 -3.38 5.64 -8.49
C ARG A 90 -4.55 6.46 -7.96
N VAL A 91 -4.24 7.64 -7.45
CA VAL A 91 -5.21 8.71 -7.19
C VAL A 91 -4.93 9.79 -8.23
N PRO A 92 -5.84 10.03 -9.18
CA PRO A 92 -5.68 11.02 -10.24
C PRO A 92 -5.80 12.45 -9.69
N ASP A 93 -5.21 13.41 -10.42
CA ASP A 93 -5.33 14.83 -10.09
C ASP A 93 -6.63 15.44 -10.66
N ASP A 94 -7.18 14.86 -11.73
CA ASP A 94 -8.49 15.22 -12.28
C ASP A 94 -9.61 14.67 -11.37
N PRO A 95 -10.46 15.53 -10.78
CA PRO A 95 -11.55 15.09 -9.91
C PRO A 95 -12.64 14.27 -10.62
N ASN A 96 -12.65 14.24 -11.97
CA ASN A 96 -13.58 13.42 -12.74
C ASN A 96 -13.06 11.98 -12.97
N GLU A 97 -11.76 11.73 -12.74
CA GLU A 97 -11.21 10.38 -12.79
C GLU A 97 -11.35 9.71 -11.41
N LEU A 98 -11.80 8.45 -11.41
CA LEU A 98 -11.90 7.68 -10.18
C LEU A 98 -10.55 7.09 -9.76
N PRO A 99 -10.24 7.06 -8.45
CA PRO A 99 -9.08 6.34 -7.94
C PRO A 99 -9.11 4.86 -8.33
N SER A 100 -7.94 4.29 -8.58
CA SER A 100 -7.84 2.90 -9.03
C SER A 100 -6.59 2.18 -8.51
N ALA A 101 -6.64 0.86 -8.44
CA ALA A 101 -5.47 0.01 -8.23
C ALA A 101 -5.27 -0.90 -9.46
N ASN A 102 -4.01 -1.02 -9.90
CA ASN A 102 -3.61 -1.99 -10.93
C ASN A 102 -2.88 -3.15 -10.24
N TYR A 103 -3.29 -4.38 -10.54
CA TYR A 103 -2.75 -5.59 -9.96
C TYR A 103 -2.03 -6.42 -11.00
N LEU A 104 -0.76 -6.75 -10.76
CA LEU A 104 -0.01 -7.64 -11.65
C LEU A 104 -0.34 -9.09 -11.31
N MET A 105 -1.07 -9.76 -12.21
CA MET A 105 -1.60 -11.10 -12.02
C MET A 105 -0.54 -12.18 -12.30
N VAL A 106 -0.68 -13.31 -11.59
CA VAL A 106 -0.09 -14.60 -12.00
C VAL A 106 -1.13 -15.55 -12.58
N GLY A 107 -2.39 -15.37 -12.17
CA GLY A 107 -3.52 -16.22 -12.53
C GLY A 107 -4.73 -15.91 -11.67
N PHE A 108 -5.75 -16.74 -11.78
CA PHE A 108 -6.90 -16.73 -10.91
C PHE A 108 -7.35 -18.16 -10.59
N TYR A 109 -8.01 -18.34 -9.46
CA TYR A 109 -8.69 -19.57 -9.11
C TYR A 109 -10.19 -19.36 -9.23
N ASP A 110 -10.83 -20.12 -10.13
CA ASP A 110 -12.30 -20.18 -10.24
C ASP A 110 -12.81 -21.37 -9.41
N LEU A 111 -13.87 -21.17 -8.62
CA LEU A 111 -14.37 -22.21 -7.71
C LEU A 111 -14.85 -23.46 -8.47
N LEU A 112 -15.33 -23.30 -9.71
CA LEU A 112 -15.81 -24.40 -10.54
C LEU A 112 -14.68 -25.00 -11.37
N GLU A 113 -13.84 -24.16 -11.95
CA GLU A 113 -12.88 -24.58 -12.99
C GLU A 113 -11.46 -24.80 -12.47
N GLY A 114 -11.12 -24.30 -11.28
CA GLY A 114 -9.78 -24.39 -10.70
C GLY A 114 -8.86 -23.25 -11.13
N TYR A 115 -7.55 -23.47 -11.03
CA TYR A 115 -6.55 -22.44 -11.33
C TYR A 115 -6.29 -22.29 -12.82
N LYS A 116 -6.22 -21.04 -13.28
CA LYS A 116 -5.82 -20.67 -14.64
C LYS A 116 -4.73 -19.61 -14.56
N ALA A 117 -3.57 -19.92 -15.15
CA ALA A 117 -2.45 -18.99 -15.23
C ALA A 117 -2.75 -17.86 -16.24
N THR A 118 -2.40 -16.63 -15.87
CA THR A 118 -2.54 -15.44 -16.73
C THR A 118 -1.25 -14.62 -16.65
N PRO A 119 -0.13 -15.12 -17.20
CA PRO A 119 1.15 -14.45 -17.09
C PRO A 119 1.09 -13.06 -17.76
N ASN A 120 1.70 -12.07 -17.13
CA ASN A 120 1.76 -10.68 -17.60
C ASN A 120 0.40 -9.96 -17.74
N ALA A 121 -0.69 -10.54 -17.22
CA ALA A 121 -1.97 -9.86 -17.17
C ALA A 121 -1.99 -8.84 -16.03
N THR A 122 -2.72 -7.75 -16.25
CA THR A 122 -3.03 -6.76 -15.21
C THR A 122 -4.54 -6.69 -15.04
N ASP A 123 -4.99 -6.69 -13.79
CA ASP A 123 -6.40 -6.42 -13.46
C ASP A 123 -6.52 -5.04 -12.81
N ARG A 124 -7.56 -4.28 -13.19
CA ARG A 124 -7.77 -2.91 -12.69
C ARG A 124 -9.03 -2.85 -11.84
N VAL A 125 -8.86 -2.33 -10.63
CA VAL A 125 -9.96 -2.08 -9.68
C VAL A 125 -10.17 -0.58 -9.54
N ILE A 126 -11.41 -0.14 -9.65
CA ILE A 126 -11.85 1.25 -9.43
C ILE A 126 -12.45 1.37 -8.04
N PHE A 127 -12.14 2.47 -7.35
CA PHE A 127 -12.62 2.77 -6.00
C PHE A 127 -13.55 3.98 -6.02
N GLN A 128 -14.66 3.88 -5.31
CA GLN A 128 -15.43 5.05 -4.89
C GLN A 128 -15.09 5.38 -3.44
N LEU A 129 -14.73 6.63 -3.21
CA LEU A 129 -14.33 7.14 -1.90
C LEU A 129 -15.31 8.23 -1.47
N LEU A 130 -15.66 8.22 -0.19
CA LEU A 130 -16.45 9.29 0.44
C LEU A 130 -15.66 9.85 1.62
N GLY A 131 -15.60 11.17 1.74
CA GLY A 131 -14.91 11.84 2.84
C GLY A 131 -14.30 13.18 2.45
N SER A 132 -13.64 13.81 3.42
CA SER A 132 -12.90 15.06 3.26
C SER A 132 -11.73 15.11 4.22
N GLY A 133 -10.67 15.86 3.89
CA GLY A 133 -9.46 15.92 4.72
C GLY A 133 -8.78 14.55 4.81
N GLU A 134 -8.66 14.03 6.03
CA GLU A 134 -8.04 12.73 6.30
C GLU A 134 -9.06 11.58 6.48
N ASP A 135 -10.36 11.90 6.50
CA ASP A 135 -11.45 10.97 6.86
C ASP A 135 -12.12 10.34 5.63
N TYR A 136 -11.32 9.80 4.71
CA TYR A 136 -11.87 9.05 3.58
C TYR A 136 -12.20 7.60 3.96
N VAL A 137 -13.30 7.10 3.40
CA VAL A 137 -13.71 5.69 3.46
C VAL A 137 -14.06 5.17 2.06
N VAL A 138 -13.81 3.87 1.84
CA VAL A 138 -14.22 3.17 0.63
C VAL A 138 -15.71 2.86 0.70
N THR A 139 -16.48 3.31 -0.28
CA THR A 139 -17.92 3.04 -0.36
C THR A 139 -18.25 1.95 -1.37
N SER A 140 -17.42 1.78 -2.39
CA SER A 140 -17.55 0.75 -3.42
C SER A 140 -16.20 0.43 -4.07
N VAL A 141 -16.07 -0.80 -4.57
CA VAL A 141 -14.95 -1.26 -5.39
C VAL A 141 -15.49 -2.03 -6.61
N SER A 142 -14.84 -1.90 -7.77
CA SER A 142 -15.24 -2.65 -8.96
C SER A 142 -14.02 -3.04 -9.81
N PRO A 143 -13.83 -4.33 -10.14
CA PRO A 143 -14.64 -5.48 -9.71
C PRO A 143 -14.49 -5.76 -8.20
N GLU A 144 -15.47 -6.46 -7.62
CA GLU A 144 -15.48 -6.86 -6.21
C GLU A 144 -14.73 -8.18 -5.95
N THR A 145 -14.08 -8.77 -6.94
CA THR A 145 -13.31 -10.01 -6.79
C THR A 145 -12.09 -9.78 -5.87
N PRO A 146 -11.74 -10.69 -4.95
CA PRO A 146 -10.55 -10.53 -4.11
C PRO A 146 -9.23 -10.67 -4.89
N HIS A 147 -8.24 -9.83 -4.56
CA HIS A 147 -6.89 -9.82 -5.14
C HIS A 147 -5.85 -10.20 -4.09
N VAL A 148 -5.40 -11.45 -4.10
CA VAL A 148 -4.57 -12.01 -3.03
C VAL A 148 -3.19 -12.44 -3.51
N SER A 149 -2.20 -12.44 -2.61
CA SER A 149 -0.87 -12.98 -2.91
C SER A 149 -0.89 -14.50 -3.12
N PRO A 150 0.09 -15.09 -3.84
CA PRO A 150 0.23 -16.55 -3.95
C PRO A 150 0.27 -17.26 -2.58
N ARG A 151 0.96 -16.65 -1.60
CA ARG A 151 1.02 -17.18 -0.23
C ARG A 151 -0.37 -17.25 0.40
N SER A 152 -1.14 -16.17 0.31
CA SER A 152 -2.48 -16.09 0.88
C SER A 152 -3.47 -17.01 0.16
N ALA A 153 -3.35 -17.12 -1.17
CA ALA A 153 -4.12 -18.08 -1.97
C ALA A 153 -3.85 -19.52 -1.53
N ILE A 154 -2.58 -19.93 -1.45
CA ILE A 154 -2.20 -21.29 -1.01
C ILE A 154 -2.68 -21.56 0.41
N ALA A 155 -2.54 -20.61 1.33
CA ALA A 155 -3.03 -20.76 2.70
C ALA A 155 -4.55 -20.97 2.75
N TRP A 156 -5.32 -20.26 1.92
CA TRP A 156 -6.76 -20.46 1.77
C TRP A 156 -7.10 -21.82 1.15
N MET A 157 -6.40 -22.22 0.08
CA MET A 157 -6.59 -23.51 -0.58
C MET A 157 -6.32 -24.68 0.38
N ASN A 158 -5.25 -24.60 1.18
CA ASN A 158 -4.94 -25.60 2.20
C ASN A 158 -6.03 -25.71 3.28
N ARG A 159 -6.67 -24.60 3.67
CA ARG A 159 -7.83 -24.66 4.57
C ARG A 159 -9.03 -25.36 3.92
N ARG A 160 -9.31 -25.07 2.64
CA ARG A 160 -10.37 -25.79 1.91
C ARG A 160 -10.07 -27.27 1.76
N LEU A 161 -8.82 -27.66 1.50
CA LEU A 161 -8.42 -29.08 1.46
C LEU A 161 -8.67 -29.81 2.79
N ALA A 162 -8.57 -29.10 3.92
CA ALA A 162 -8.85 -29.66 5.24
C ALA A 162 -10.35 -29.71 5.61
N ASP A 163 -11.21 -29.06 4.81
CA ASP A 163 -12.66 -29.06 5.02
C ASP A 163 -13.27 -30.40 4.55
N PRO A 164 -13.97 -31.15 5.43
CA PRO A 164 -14.58 -32.43 5.08
C PRO A 164 -15.69 -32.32 4.02
N LEU A 165 -16.23 -31.13 3.76
CA LEU A 165 -17.25 -30.89 2.74
C LEU A 165 -16.65 -30.69 1.33
N THR A 166 -15.33 -30.58 1.21
CA THR A 166 -14.67 -30.40 -0.07
C THR A 166 -14.81 -31.66 -0.94
N SER A 167 -15.42 -31.50 -2.11
CA SER A 167 -15.64 -32.62 -3.04
C SER A 167 -14.32 -33.19 -3.57
N LYS A 168 -14.30 -34.46 -4.00
CA LYS A 168 -13.10 -35.08 -4.60
C LYS A 168 -12.58 -34.32 -5.83
N ALA A 169 -13.49 -33.81 -6.65
CA ALA A 169 -13.13 -33.05 -7.85
C ALA A 169 -12.51 -31.69 -7.48
N GLU A 170 -13.08 -30.99 -6.51
CA GLU A 170 -12.51 -29.74 -6.00
C GLU A 170 -11.15 -29.98 -5.33
N HIS A 171 -11.03 -31.04 -4.54
CA HIS A 171 -9.79 -31.44 -3.89
C HIS A 171 -8.65 -31.67 -4.89
N ALA A 172 -8.92 -32.30 -6.03
CA ALA A 172 -7.93 -32.46 -7.11
C ALA A 172 -7.50 -31.10 -7.69
N ARG A 173 -8.46 -30.21 -7.99
CA ARG A 173 -8.17 -28.85 -8.51
C ARG A 173 -7.39 -27.98 -7.54
N LEU A 174 -7.70 -28.07 -6.24
CA LEU A 174 -6.97 -27.35 -5.19
C LEU A 174 -5.52 -27.80 -5.10
N LYS A 175 -5.25 -29.12 -5.16
CA LYS A 175 -3.89 -29.67 -5.15
C LYS A 175 -3.08 -29.22 -6.36
N ASP A 176 -3.67 -29.31 -7.55
CA ASP A 176 -3.05 -28.83 -8.80
C ASP A 176 -2.73 -27.32 -8.72
N ALA A 177 -3.68 -26.51 -8.25
CA ALA A 177 -3.47 -25.08 -8.05
C ALA A 177 -2.32 -24.77 -7.07
N ILE A 178 -2.24 -25.49 -5.95
CA ILE A 178 -1.17 -25.30 -4.96
C ILE A 178 0.20 -25.64 -5.56
N ASP A 179 0.33 -26.73 -6.30
CA ASP A 179 1.57 -27.11 -6.96
C ASP A 179 2.03 -26.01 -7.93
N GLN A 180 1.12 -25.57 -8.81
CA GLN A 180 1.40 -24.51 -9.78
C GLN A 180 1.77 -23.17 -9.14
N LEU A 181 1.18 -22.84 -7.99
CA LEU A 181 1.44 -21.58 -7.28
C LEU A 181 2.68 -21.62 -6.38
N SER A 182 3.12 -22.81 -5.96
CA SER A 182 4.25 -22.97 -5.04
C SER A 182 5.56 -22.40 -5.58
N LYS A 183 5.71 -22.35 -6.91
CA LYS A 183 6.85 -21.70 -7.58
C LYS A 183 6.99 -20.20 -7.29
N PHE A 184 5.92 -19.53 -6.86
CA PHE A 184 5.92 -18.12 -6.51
C PHE A 184 6.21 -17.85 -5.03
N LEU A 185 6.37 -18.90 -4.22
CA LEU A 185 6.78 -18.75 -2.83
C LEU A 185 8.29 -18.45 -2.76
N PRO A 186 8.74 -17.66 -1.76
CA PRO A 186 10.16 -17.49 -1.51
C PRO A 186 10.81 -18.86 -1.30
N GLN A 187 11.86 -19.13 -2.08
CA GLN A 187 12.64 -20.35 -1.91
C GLN A 187 13.45 -20.25 -0.61
N PRO A 188 13.63 -21.35 0.14
CA PRO A 188 14.57 -21.39 1.25
C PRO A 188 15.94 -20.91 0.78
N ARG A 189 16.56 -19.99 1.51
CA ARG A 189 17.95 -19.61 1.21
C ARG A 189 18.83 -20.86 1.33
N PRO A 190 19.71 -21.15 0.36
CA PRO A 190 20.68 -22.22 0.52
C PRO A 190 21.45 -22.00 1.82
N VAL A 191 21.46 -22.99 2.70
CA VAL A 191 22.29 -22.94 3.91
C VAL A 191 23.73 -22.90 3.41
N ALA A 192 24.48 -21.85 3.76
CA ALA A 192 25.88 -21.75 3.37
C ALA A 192 26.59 -23.04 3.80
N ALA A 193 27.20 -23.73 2.83
CA ALA A 193 27.99 -24.92 3.10
C ALA A 193 29.05 -24.55 4.16
N LYS A 194 29.04 -25.26 5.28
CA LYS A 194 30.08 -25.11 6.31
C LYS A 194 31.43 -25.33 5.62
N PRO A 195 32.39 -24.40 5.70
CA PRO A 195 33.69 -24.61 5.07
C PRO A 195 34.32 -25.89 5.66
N PRO A 196 34.93 -26.75 4.83
CA PRO A 196 35.62 -27.92 5.32
C PRO A 196 36.84 -27.47 6.13
N GLY A 197 36.91 -27.89 7.39
CA GLY A 197 38.01 -27.58 8.31
C GLY A 197 37.72 -26.38 9.21
N SER A 198 37.13 -26.66 10.37
CA SER A 198 37.27 -25.84 11.58
C SER A 198 37.83 -26.73 12.67
#